data_AF-A0AAE0P0L6-F1
#
_entry.id   AF-A0AAE0P0L6-F1
#
_cell.length_a   1.000
_cell.length_b   1.000
_cell.length_c   1.000
_cell.angle_alpha   90.00
_cell.angle_beta   90.00
_cell.angle_gamma   90.00
#
_symmetry.space_group_name_H-M   'P 1'
#
loop_
_entity.id
_entity.type
_entity.pdbx_description
1 polymer ?
#
loop_
_entity_poly.entity_id
_entity_poly.type
_entity_poly.pdbx_seq_one_letter_code
_entity_poly.pdbx_strand_id
1 'polypeptide(L)'
;MTIPGCGCGCGIEDTSICIPYEANYRSKILWDSLSNTYQEGIVVTRKLGIPYIRIDSLCIIRGDPDEWQRESSRMASVFSGAVLTLAATDAEDGNAGLFLTSLEPPIETTYDEDGAPTLLQSPAADKLLIHVSFLNSRAWSLQELVLSRRTVHFTTNQLYWQCKELFLSEDGLIQNDTFASSQQDFMHQPLDFSKTEVALEYWWMWVKDYSTRKISVGKDWVPAFAGVTEYFSRETGLTSIYGM
;
A
#
# COMPACT_ATOMS: atom_id res chain seq x y z
N MET A 1 -17.11 -4.45 -10.41
CA MET A 1 -18.25 -3.76 -9.79
C MET A 1 -17.95 -2.27 -9.86
N THR A 2 -18.55 -1.58 -10.82
CA THR A 2 -18.40 -0.15 -11.02
C THR A 2 -18.96 0.58 -9.80
N ILE A 3 -18.11 1.28 -9.06
CA ILE A 3 -18.58 2.27 -8.08
C ILE A 3 -19.27 3.37 -8.90
N PRO A 4 -20.59 3.58 -8.73
CA PRO A 4 -21.27 4.63 -9.47
C PRO A 4 -20.79 5.97 -8.90
N GLY A 5 -20.07 6.76 -9.70
CA GLY A 5 -19.68 8.11 -9.28
C GLY A 5 -18.53 8.77 -10.04
N CYS A 6 -17.54 8.03 -10.56
CA CYS A 6 -16.38 8.64 -11.22
C CYS A 6 -16.40 8.38 -12.73
N GLY A 7 -17.16 9.19 -13.47
CA GLY A 7 -17.14 9.23 -14.93
C GLY A 7 -16.07 10.20 -15.44
N CYS A 8 -14.79 9.85 -15.32
CA CYS A 8 -13.70 10.62 -15.92
C CYS A 8 -13.03 9.79 -17.02
N GLY A 9 -13.44 10.00 -18.27
CA GLY A 9 -12.67 9.54 -19.42
C GLY A 9 -11.38 10.33 -19.56
N CYS A 10 -10.41 10.12 -18.67
CA CYS A 10 -9.05 10.61 -18.87
C CYS A 10 -8.37 9.62 -19.82
N GLY A 11 -8.21 10.01 -21.08
CA GLY A 11 -7.46 9.24 -22.07
C GLY A 11 -6.02 9.02 -21.63
N ILE A 12 -5.40 7.97 -22.17
CA ILE A 12 -4.04 7.50 -21.85
C ILE A 12 -2.97 8.61 -22.02
N GLU A 13 -3.25 9.65 -22.81
CA GLU A 13 -2.33 10.75 -23.12
C GLU A 13 -2.53 12.04 -22.32
N ASP A 14 -3.59 12.17 -21.51
CA ASP A 14 -3.89 13.46 -20.85
C ASP A 14 -3.10 13.58 -19.54
N THR A 15 -2.14 14.50 -19.43
CA THR A 15 -1.34 14.71 -18.19
C THR A 15 -2.15 15.30 -17.04
N SER A 16 -3.43 15.63 -17.27
CA SER A 16 -4.33 16.14 -16.25
C SER A 16 -5.12 15.02 -15.54
N ILE A 17 -5.17 15.07 -14.21
CA ILE A 17 -6.02 14.19 -13.38
C ILE A 17 -7.30 14.95 -13.02
N CYS A 18 -8.44 14.27 -13.14
CA CYS A 18 -9.73 14.76 -12.67
C CYS A 18 -10.03 14.19 -11.28
N ILE A 19 -10.25 15.05 -10.29
CA ILE A 19 -10.73 14.68 -8.96
C ILE A 19 -12.20 15.08 -8.78
N PRO A 20 -12.96 14.38 -7.92
CA PRO A 20 -14.29 14.81 -7.51
C PRO A 20 -14.15 15.95 -6.50
N TYR A 21 -14.11 17.20 -6.98
CA TYR A 21 -14.34 18.38 -6.14
C TYR A 21 -15.73 18.90 -6.50
N GLU A 22 -16.65 18.92 -5.52
CA GLU A 22 -18.07 19.31 -5.56
C GLU A 22 -18.75 19.48 -6.93
N ALA A 23 -19.74 18.62 -7.24
CA ALA A 23 -20.84 18.82 -8.21
C ALA A 23 -20.54 19.42 -9.61
N ASN A 24 -19.28 19.69 -9.94
CA ASN A 24 -18.79 20.39 -11.12
C ASN A 24 -17.33 19.98 -11.34
N TYR A 25 -17.12 18.88 -12.06
CA TYR A 25 -15.86 18.55 -12.71
C TYR A 25 -15.31 19.78 -13.45
N ARG A 26 -14.25 20.47 -12.99
CA ARG A 26 -13.70 21.61 -13.78
C ARG A 26 -12.35 22.26 -13.45
N SER A 27 -11.49 21.70 -12.60
CA SER A 27 -10.10 22.21 -12.53
C SER A 27 -9.10 21.11 -12.82
N LYS A 28 -8.37 21.25 -13.94
CA LYS A 28 -7.19 20.44 -14.22
C LYS A 28 -6.16 20.72 -13.13
N ILE A 29 -5.66 19.68 -12.46
CA ILE A 29 -4.46 19.80 -11.63
C ILE A 29 -3.27 19.86 -12.58
N LEU A 30 -2.41 20.87 -12.41
CA LEU A 30 -1.20 20.99 -13.22
C LEU A 30 -0.23 19.88 -12.82
N TRP A 31 0.35 19.20 -13.81
CA TRP A 31 1.30 18.13 -13.58
C TRP A 31 2.43 18.56 -12.62
N ASP A 32 3.00 19.73 -12.88
CA ASP A 32 4.12 20.28 -12.10
C ASP A 32 3.73 20.71 -10.67
N SER A 33 2.44 20.74 -10.34
CA SER A 33 1.97 21.01 -8.97
C SER A 33 1.85 19.74 -8.11
N LEU A 34 1.94 18.56 -8.74
CA LEU A 34 1.90 17.28 -8.05
C LEU A 34 3.28 16.97 -7.48
N SER A 35 3.30 16.36 -6.30
CA SER A 35 4.54 15.86 -5.70
C SER A 35 5.10 14.69 -6.53
N ASN A 36 6.41 14.45 -6.44
CA ASN A 36 7.08 13.42 -7.24
C ASN A 36 6.44 12.03 -7.06
N THR A 37 6.08 11.65 -5.83
CA THR A 37 5.41 10.37 -5.56
C THR A 37 4.08 10.25 -6.29
N TYR A 38 3.33 11.36 -6.43
CA TYR A 38 2.06 11.34 -7.17
C TYR A 38 2.32 11.22 -8.67
N GLN A 39 3.25 12.01 -9.21
CA GLN A 39 3.64 11.95 -10.61
C GLN A 39 4.07 10.53 -11.00
N GLU A 40 5.00 9.94 -10.26
CA GLU A 40 5.49 8.59 -10.51
C GLU A 40 4.39 7.53 -10.33
N GLY A 41 3.54 7.66 -9.30
CA GLY A 41 2.39 6.78 -9.10
C GLY A 41 1.41 6.76 -10.27
N ILE A 42 1.14 7.94 -10.86
CA ILE A 42 0.29 8.06 -12.06
C ILE A 42 0.96 7.40 -13.26
N VAL A 43 2.25 7.65 -13.47
CA VAL A 43 3.02 7.02 -14.56
C VAL A 43 2.96 5.50 -14.44
N VAL A 44 3.24 4.94 -13.26
CA VAL A 44 3.16 3.50 -12.99
C VAL A 44 1.77 2.97 -13.29
N THR A 45 0.73 3.62 -12.76
CA THR A 45 -0.66 3.18 -12.92
C THR A 45 -1.07 3.15 -14.39
N ARG A 46 -0.70 4.17 -15.18
CA ARG A 46 -0.97 4.22 -16.63
C ARG A 46 -0.20 3.17 -17.40
N LYS A 47 1.09 2.94 -17.08
CA LYS A 47 1.89 1.89 -17.70
C LYS A 47 1.33 0.49 -17.43
N LEU A 48 0.68 0.29 -16.29
CA LEU A 48 -0.05 -0.95 -15.96
C LEU A 48 -1.40 -1.07 -16.67
N GLY A 49 -1.80 -0.09 -17.49
CA GLY A 49 -3.09 -0.08 -18.19
C GLY A 49 -4.28 0.19 -17.25
N ILE A 50 -4.04 0.70 -16.04
CA ILE A 50 -5.09 1.04 -15.09
C ILE A 50 -5.47 2.52 -15.32
N PRO A 51 -6.75 2.82 -15.59
CA PRO A 51 -7.16 4.17 -15.96
C PRO A 51 -7.30 5.15 -14.78
N TYR A 52 -7.41 4.64 -13.54
CA TYR A 52 -7.72 5.44 -12.37
C TYR A 52 -6.75 5.17 -11.22
N ILE A 53 -6.30 6.24 -10.57
CA ILE A 53 -5.56 6.21 -9.31
C ILE A 53 -6.34 7.03 -8.28
N ARG A 54 -6.44 6.53 -7.05
CA ARG A 54 -6.94 7.29 -5.91
C ARG A 54 -5.75 7.75 -5.06
N ILE A 55 -5.70 9.04 -4.77
CA ILE A 55 -4.70 9.64 -3.88
C ILE A 55 -5.49 10.45 -2.86
N ASP A 56 -5.53 10.01 -1.61
CA ASP A 56 -6.46 10.56 -0.61
C ASP A 56 -6.28 12.06 -0.35
N SER A 57 -5.05 12.56 -0.43
CA SER A 57 -4.77 14.00 -0.31
C SER A 57 -5.37 14.85 -1.43
N LEU A 58 -5.68 14.25 -2.58
CA LEU A 58 -6.32 14.88 -3.73
C LEU A 58 -7.82 14.59 -3.80
N CYS A 59 -8.25 13.44 -3.28
CA CYS A 59 -9.64 12.97 -3.38
C CYS A 59 -10.50 13.32 -2.16
N ILE A 60 -9.91 13.62 -1.00
CA ILE A 60 -10.63 13.97 0.24
C ILE A 60 -10.52 15.48 0.48
N ILE A 61 -11.68 16.14 0.57
CA ILE A 61 -11.74 17.58 0.82
C ILE A 61 -11.25 17.88 2.24
N ARG A 62 -10.21 18.72 2.36
CA ARG A 62 -9.71 19.16 3.65
C ARG A 62 -10.59 20.26 4.22
N GLY A 63 -10.93 20.16 5.51
CA GLY A 63 -11.69 21.18 6.23
C GLY A 63 -13.21 21.01 6.21
N ASP A 64 -13.72 19.97 5.54
CA ASP A 64 -15.12 19.54 5.64
C ASP A 64 -15.21 18.29 6.55
N PRO A 65 -15.73 18.43 7.79
CA PRO A 65 -15.86 17.30 8.71
C PRO A 65 -16.81 16.21 8.21
N ASP A 66 -17.88 16.57 7.49
CA ASP A 66 -18.88 15.62 7.02
C ASP A 66 -18.32 14.79 5.85
N GLU A 67 -17.60 15.43 4.92
CA GLU A 67 -16.87 14.71 3.87
C GLU A 67 -15.76 13.85 4.43
N TRP A 68 -14.99 14.35 5.39
CA TRP A 68 -13.96 13.56 6.05
C TRP A 68 -14.56 12.33 6.75
N GLN A 69 -15.70 12.48 7.43
CA GLN A 69 -16.39 11.36 8.09
C GLN A 69 -16.89 10.33 7.06
N ARG A 70 -17.43 10.80 5.92
CA ARG A 70 -17.84 9.92 4.82
C ARG A 70 -16.65 9.16 4.24
N GLU A 71 -15.57 9.84 3.90
CA GLU A 71 -14.43 9.21 3.24
C GLU A 71 -13.60 8.33 4.19
N SER A 72 -13.41 8.73 5.45
CA SER A 72 -12.72 7.90 6.45
C SER A 72 -13.45 6.59 6.70
N SER A 73 -14.78 6.61 6.83
CA SER A 73 -15.58 5.38 6.98
C SER A 73 -15.52 4.46 5.76
N ARG A 74 -15.22 4.99 4.57
CA ARG A 74 -15.10 4.23 3.32
C ARG A 74 -13.70 3.68 3.07
N MET A 75 -12.69 4.07 3.85
CA MET A 75 -11.30 3.64 3.61
C MET A 75 -11.15 2.14 3.51
N ALA A 76 -11.89 1.39 4.33
CA ALA A 76 -11.85 -0.07 4.27
C ALA A 76 -12.30 -0.61 2.91
N SER A 77 -13.40 -0.09 2.38
CA SER A 77 -13.94 -0.47 1.07
C SER A 77 -13.05 -0.04 -0.10
N VAL A 78 -12.34 1.09 0.05
CA VAL A 78 -11.41 1.62 -0.95
C VAL A 78 -10.23 0.67 -1.14
N PHE A 79 -9.50 0.35 -0.05
CA PHE A 79 -8.32 -0.52 -0.15
C PHE A 79 -8.69 -1.98 -0.46
N SER A 80 -9.75 -2.50 0.15
CA SER A 80 -10.21 -3.87 -0.14
C SER A 80 -10.83 -4.03 -1.54
N GLY A 81 -11.26 -2.94 -2.16
CA GLY A 81 -11.78 -2.89 -3.53
C GLY A 81 -10.74 -2.49 -4.59
N ALA A 82 -9.55 -2.06 -4.18
CA ALA A 82 -8.49 -1.65 -5.11
C ALA A 82 -7.96 -2.84 -5.92
N VAL A 83 -7.66 -2.59 -7.20
CA VAL A 83 -6.99 -3.59 -8.06
C VAL A 83 -5.57 -3.83 -7.58
N LEU A 84 -4.88 -2.75 -7.24
CA LEU A 84 -3.50 -2.71 -6.79
C LEU A 84 -3.30 -1.45 -5.95
N THR A 85 -2.55 -1.59 -4.85
CA THR A 85 -2.08 -0.47 -4.03
C THR A 85 -0.60 -0.24 -4.30
N LEU A 86 -0.20 1.00 -4.60
CA LEU A 86 1.20 1.38 -4.76
C LEU A 86 1.68 1.99 -3.44
N ALA A 87 2.67 1.38 -2.82
CA ALA A 87 3.22 1.81 -1.53
C ALA A 87 4.62 2.41 -1.71
N ALA A 88 4.74 3.73 -1.60
CA ALA A 88 6.02 4.44 -1.52
C ALA A 88 6.65 4.18 -0.14
N THR A 89 7.26 3.01 0.05
CA THR A 89 7.53 2.44 1.37
C THR A 89 8.65 3.20 2.08
N ASP A 90 9.74 3.46 1.37
CA ASP A 90 10.89 4.22 1.90
C ASP A 90 10.78 5.73 1.72
N ALA A 91 9.67 6.22 1.15
CA ALA A 91 9.45 7.64 0.97
C ALA A 91 9.15 8.32 2.31
N GLU A 92 10.02 9.22 2.75
CA GLU A 92 9.78 10.03 3.96
C GLU A 92 8.59 10.99 3.77
N ASP A 93 8.45 11.54 2.57
CA ASP A 93 7.37 12.44 2.19
C ASP A 93 6.94 12.25 0.73
N GLY A 94 5.97 13.05 0.28
CA GLY A 94 5.45 12.97 -1.09
C GLY A 94 6.43 13.40 -2.19
N ASN A 95 7.59 13.96 -1.85
CA ASN A 95 8.58 14.45 -2.81
C ASN A 95 9.70 13.43 -3.06
N ALA A 96 9.83 12.39 -2.23
CA ALA A 96 10.84 11.35 -2.42
C ALA A 96 10.66 10.53 -3.70
N GLY A 97 9.41 10.40 -4.20
CA GLY A 97 9.09 9.61 -5.38
C GLY A 97 8.76 8.15 -5.07
N LEU A 98 8.80 7.31 -6.10
CA LEU A 98 8.77 5.84 -6.06
C LEU A 98 10.12 5.23 -6.45
N PHE A 99 11.18 6.04 -6.46
CA PHE A 99 12.57 5.64 -6.72
C PHE A 99 12.80 5.02 -8.10
N LEU A 100 11.91 5.27 -9.07
CA LEU A 100 11.93 4.61 -10.39
C LEU A 100 13.22 4.81 -11.19
N THR A 101 13.96 5.89 -10.92
CA THR A 101 15.23 6.21 -11.58
C THR A 101 16.45 5.62 -10.89
N SER A 102 16.30 5.19 -9.64
CA SER A 102 17.39 4.68 -8.79
C SER A 102 17.35 3.17 -8.63
N LEU A 103 16.25 2.53 -9.02
CA LEU A 103 16.11 1.08 -9.02
C LEU A 103 17.02 0.48 -10.11
N GLU A 104 18.12 -0.11 -9.69
CA GLU A 104 18.92 -1.01 -10.51
C GLU A 104 18.37 -2.44 -10.36
N PRO A 105 18.32 -3.25 -11.43
CA PRO A 105 17.91 -4.64 -11.31
C PRO A 105 18.75 -5.34 -10.23
N PRO A 106 18.13 -5.96 -9.20
CA PRO A 106 18.89 -6.57 -8.11
C PRO A 106 19.66 -7.83 -8.56
N ILE A 107 19.40 -8.29 -9.79
CA ILE A 107 20.03 -9.43 -10.43
C ILE A 107 20.67 -8.98 -11.75
N GLU A 108 21.98 -9.21 -11.88
CA GLU A 108 22.69 -9.14 -13.15
C GLU A 108 22.80 -10.55 -13.74
N THR A 109 22.58 -10.70 -15.04
CA THR A 109 22.81 -11.98 -15.72
C THR A 109 24.18 -11.95 -16.39
N THR A 110 25.08 -12.81 -15.94
CA THR A 110 26.35 -13.11 -16.60
C THR A 110 26.24 -14.45 -17.34
N TYR A 111 27.20 -14.78 -18.18
CA TYR A 111 27.25 -16.06 -18.87
C TYR A 111 28.58 -16.73 -18.57
N ASP A 112 28.56 -18.03 -18.28
CA ASP A 112 29.80 -18.81 -18.12
C ASP A 112 30.47 -19.07 -19.49
N GLU A 113 31.63 -19.73 -19.47
CA GLU A 113 32.39 -20.05 -20.68
C GLU A 113 31.62 -20.95 -21.67
N ASP A 114 30.61 -21.70 -21.18
CA ASP A 114 29.74 -22.57 -21.97
C ASP A 114 28.46 -21.85 -22.46
N GLY A 115 28.28 -20.57 -22.11
CA GLY A 115 27.14 -19.74 -22.49
C GLY A 115 25.88 -19.97 -21.65
N ALA A 116 25.97 -20.66 -20.51
CA ALA A 116 24.86 -20.80 -19.57
C ALA A 116 24.72 -19.53 -18.71
N PRO A 117 23.48 -19.04 -18.49
CA PRO A 117 23.26 -17.85 -17.69
C PRO A 117 23.59 -18.12 -16.22
N THR A 118 24.49 -17.33 -15.67
CA THR A 118 24.81 -17.24 -14.24
C THR A 118 24.24 -15.94 -13.69
N LEU A 119 23.30 -16.05 -12.74
CA LEU A 119 22.72 -14.90 -12.07
C LEU A 119 23.68 -14.40 -10.99
N LEU A 120 24.19 -13.18 -11.13
CA LEU A 120 25.03 -12.50 -10.17
C LEU A 120 24.18 -11.49 -9.39
N GLN A 121 24.21 -11.61 -8.07
CA GLN A 121 23.43 -10.73 -7.19
C GLN A 121 24.18 -9.41 -6.98
N SER A 122 23.47 -8.29 -7.06
CA SER A 122 24.03 -7.02 -6.59
C SER A 122 24.18 -7.06 -5.06
N PRO A 123 25.38 -6.81 -4.50
CA PRO A 123 25.64 -6.92 -3.06
C PRO A 123 24.93 -5.86 -2.19
N ALA A 124 24.15 -4.96 -2.79
CA ALA A 124 23.61 -3.76 -2.15
C ALA A 124 22.28 -3.93 -1.40
N ALA A 125 21.66 -5.12 -1.39
CA ALA A 125 20.35 -5.28 -0.77
C ALA A 125 20.45 -5.43 0.76
N ASP A 126 20.75 -4.34 1.46
CA ASP A 126 20.35 -4.20 2.86
C ASP A 126 18.83 -4.37 2.91
N LYS A 127 18.38 -5.45 3.55
CA LYS A 127 16.96 -5.80 3.70
C LYS A 127 16.34 -4.88 4.75
N LEU A 128 16.23 -3.59 4.46
CA LEU A 128 15.40 -2.68 5.23
C LEU A 128 13.98 -3.26 5.21
N LEU A 129 13.56 -3.76 6.37
CA LEU A 129 12.28 -4.46 6.52
C LEU A 129 11.16 -3.45 6.25
N ILE A 130 10.20 -3.81 5.41
CA ILE A 130 9.00 -3.01 5.13
C ILE A 130 8.36 -2.50 6.42
N HIS A 131 8.34 -3.32 7.48
CA HIS A 131 7.83 -2.96 8.81
C HIS A 131 8.51 -1.70 9.42
N VAL A 132 9.81 -1.50 9.23
CA VAL A 132 10.54 -0.37 9.84
C VAL A 132 10.58 0.87 8.95
N SER A 133 9.89 0.83 7.81
CA SER A 133 9.88 1.92 6.83
C SER A 133 9.12 3.17 7.30
N PHE A 134 9.40 4.30 6.65
CA PHE A 134 8.72 5.57 6.93
C PHE A 134 7.22 5.48 6.74
N LEU A 135 6.75 4.82 5.66
CA LEU A 135 5.32 4.64 5.40
C LEU A 135 4.64 3.86 6.53
N ASN A 136 5.28 2.80 7.03
CA ASN A 136 4.68 1.92 8.03
C ASN A 136 4.78 2.46 9.46
N SER A 137 5.54 3.52 9.67
CA SER A 137 5.49 4.28 10.93
C SER A 137 4.17 5.03 11.16
N ARG A 138 3.31 5.15 10.14
CA ARG A 138 2.05 5.92 10.19
C ARG A 138 0.89 5.01 10.60
N ALA A 139 0.01 5.49 11.48
CA ALA A 139 -1.14 4.74 11.96
C ALA A 139 -2.08 4.32 10.83
N TRP A 140 -2.47 5.28 9.97
CA TRP A 140 -3.36 5.04 8.83
C TRP A 140 -2.87 3.94 7.88
N SER A 141 -1.55 3.82 7.69
CA SER A 141 -1.00 2.86 6.71
C SER A 141 -1.22 1.41 7.12
N LEU A 142 -1.52 1.09 8.38
CA LEU A 142 -1.81 -0.28 8.78
C LEU A 142 -3.06 -0.79 8.06
N GLN A 143 -4.11 0.03 8.06
CA GLN A 143 -5.35 -0.31 7.39
C GLN A 143 -5.16 -0.41 5.87
N GLU A 144 -4.36 0.47 5.29
CA GLU A 144 -4.02 0.46 3.87
C GLU A 144 -3.33 -0.87 3.49
N LEU A 145 -2.39 -1.33 4.30
CA LEU A 145 -1.67 -2.59 4.10
C LEU A 145 -2.56 -3.81 4.30
N VAL A 146 -3.24 -3.90 5.45
CA VAL A 146 -4.01 -5.08 5.85
C VAL A 146 -5.19 -5.30 4.90
N LEU A 147 -5.84 -4.24 4.44
CA LEU A 147 -7.06 -4.36 3.63
C LEU A 147 -6.79 -4.47 2.14
N SER A 148 -5.62 -4.03 1.67
CA SER A 148 -5.24 -4.19 0.26
C SER A 148 -5.16 -5.66 -0.12
N ARG A 149 -5.68 -6.00 -1.31
CA ARG A 149 -5.57 -7.37 -1.86
C ARG A 149 -4.19 -7.64 -2.45
N ARG A 150 -3.60 -6.60 -3.03
CA ARG A 150 -2.30 -6.60 -3.69
C ARG A 150 -1.62 -5.27 -3.44
N THR A 151 -0.38 -5.30 -3.01
CA THR A 151 0.44 -4.13 -2.76
C THR A 151 1.79 -4.32 -3.44
N VAL A 152 2.24 -3.30 -4.19
CA VAL A 152 3.62 -3.21 -4.64
C VAL A 152 4.32 -2.18 -3.78
N HIS A 153 5.35 -2.63 -3.07
CA HIS A 153 6.20 -1.80 -2.25
C HIS A 153 7.37 -1.30 -3.08
N PHE A 154 7.42 0.01 -3.27
CA PHE A 154 8.56 0.72 -3.82
C PHE A 154 9.50 1.07 -2.66
N THR A 155 10.65 0.41 -2.63
CA THR A 155 11.74 0.71 -1.69
C THR A 155 12.91 1.31 -2.46
N THR A 156 13.91 1.79 -1.73
CA THR A 156 15.14 2.35 -2.30
C THR A 156 16.01 1.30 -2.98
N ASN A 157 15.90 0.03 -2.56
CA ASN A 157 16.79 -1.05 -3.00
C ASN A 157 16.14 -1.98 -4.05
N GLN A 158 14.88 -2.38 -3.85
CA GLN A 158 14.16 -3.24 -4.78
C GLN A 158 12.64 -3.17 -4.61
N LEU A 159 11.88 -3.77 -5.51
CA LEU A 159 10.43 -3.91 -5.36
C LEU A 159 10.06 -5.12 -4.49
N TYR A 160 8.94 -5.01 -3.78
CA TYR A 160 8.30 -6.17 -3.15
C TYR A 160 6.85 -6.27 -3.54
N TRP A 161 6.43 -7.49 -3.87
CA TRP A 161 5.04 -7.84 -4.11
C TRP A 161 4.44 -8.45 -2.85
N GLN A 162 3.27 -7.96 -2.44
CA GLN A 162 2.47 -8.57 -1.39
C GLN A 162 1.05 -8.83 -1.89
N CYS A 163 0.54 -10.03 -1.65
CA CYS A 163 -0.89 -10.35 -1.75
C CYS A 163 -1.34 -11.23 -0.58
N LYS A 164 -2.57 -11.73 -0.62
CA LYS A 164 -3.13 -12.61 0.43
C LYS A 164 -2.52 -14.01 0.49
N GLU A 165 -1.71 -14.39 -0.50
CA GLU A 165 -1.14 -15.73 -0.64
C GLU A 165 0.37 -15.71 -0.70
N LEU A 166 0.98 -14.56 -0.98
CA LEU A 166 2.40 -14.51 -1.32
C LEU A 166 3.00 -13.13 -1.03
N PHE A 167 4.21 -13.18 -0.52
CA PHE A 167 5.15 -12.08 -0.45
C PHE A 167 6.40 -12.45 -1.25
N LEU A 168 6.83 -11.60 -2.18
CA LEU A 168 8.03 -11.79 -3.01
C LEU A 168 8.88 -10.53 -3.04
N SER A 169 10.19 -10.69 -2.96
CA SER A 169 11.13 -9.67 -3.43
C SER A 169 11.32 -9.76 -4.95
N GLU A 170 11.72 -8.63 -5.55
CA GLU A 170 12.10 -8.55 -6.97
C GLU A 170 13.24 -9.51 -7.33
N ASP A 171 14.20 -9.72 -6.42
CA ASP A 171 15.29 -10.70 -6.58
C ASP A 171 14.87 -12.17 -6.36
N GLY A 172 13.64 -12.42 -5.91
CA GLY A 172 13.10 -13.75 -5.64
C GLY A 172 13.69 -14.48 -4.42
N LEU A 173 14.58 -13.86 -3.65
CA LEU A 173 15.24 -14.48 -2.48
C LEU A 173 14.36 -14.45 -1.22
N ILE A 174 13.47 -13.48 -1.13
CA ILE A 174 12.51 -13.35 -0.05
C ILE A 174 11.18 -13.89 -0.56
N GLN A 175 10.73 -14.98 0.06
CA GLN A 175 9.45 -15.61 -0.18
C GLN A 175 8.83 -16.03 1.16
N ASN A 176 7.53 -16.31 1.19
CA ASN A 176 6.75 -16.64 2.41
C ASN A 176 7.52 -17.45 3.48
N ASP A 177 8.24 -18.51 3.10
CA ASP A 177 8.91 -19.40 4.06
C ASP A 177 10.17 -18.82 4.72
N THR A 178 10.87 -17.87 4.08
CA THR A 178 12.07 -17.24 4.68
C THR A 178 11.72 -16.19 5.74
N PHE A 179 10.47 -15.74 5.82
CA PHE A 179 9.97 -14.80 6.83
C PHE A 179 9.43 -15.48 8.10
N ALA A 180 9.21 -16.80 8.06
CA ALA A 180 8.66 -17.55 9.20
C ALA A 180 9.67 -17.73 10.36
N SER A 181 10.97 -17.45 10.14
CA SER A 181 12.00 -17.61 11.17
C SER A 181 12.14 -16.43 12.13
N SER A 182 11.67 -15.23 11.78
CA SER A 182 11.56 -14.11 12.71
C SER A 182 10.11 -14.00 13.16
N GLN A 183 9.84 -14.12 14.47
CA GLN A 183 8.50 -13.90 15.06
C GLN A 183 7.94 -12.47 14.84
N GLN A 184 8.60 -11.64 14.03
CA GLN A 184 8.39 -10.21 13.93
C GLN A 184 7.68 -9.78 12.63
N ASP A 185 7.53 -10.67 11.63
CA ASP A 185 7.14 -10.24 10.28
C ASP A 185 5.92 -10.99 9.69
N PHE A 186 5.00 -11.45 10.53
CA PHE A 186 3.74 -12.10 10.10
C PHE A 186 2.74 -11.15 9.40
N MET A 187 3.01 -9.84 9.34
CA MET A 187 2.19 -8.87 8.57
C MET A 187 2.10 -9.20 7.08
N HIS A 188 3.04 -9.99 6.57
CA HIS A 188 3.18 -10.30 5.15
C HIS A 188 2.91 -11.77 4.81
N GLN A 189 2.50 -12.58 5.80
CA GLN A 189 2.12 -13.97 5.57
C GLN A 189 0.71 -14.09 4.99
N PRO A 190 0.40 -15.19 4.28
CA PRO A 190 -0.97 -15.52 3.91
C PRO A 190 -1.86 -15.54 5.17
N LEU A 191 -2.94 -14.77 5.15
CA LEU A 191 -3.84 -14.68 6.31
C LEU A 191 -4.75 -15.92 6.34
N ASP A 192 -4.52 -16.81 7.31
CA ASP A 192 -5.39 -17.96 7.57
C ASP A 192 -6.34 -17.69 8.74
N PHE A 193 -7.62 -17.44 8.43
CA PHE A 193 -8.69 -17.28 9.43
C PHE A 193 -9.47 -18.58 9.69
N SER A 194 -9.04 -19.73 9.15
CA SER A 194 -9.74 -21.01 9.35
C SER A 194 -9.65 -21.53 10.79
N LYS A 195 -8.62 -21.12 11.53
CA LYS A 195 -8.39 -21.46 12.93
C LYS A 195 -8.44 -20.21 13.79
N THR A 196 -9.29 -20.22 14.81
CA THR A 196 -9.47 -19.08 15.71
C THR A 196 -8.19 -18.68 16.43
N GLU A 197 -7.35 -19.65 16.82
CA GLU A 197 -6.10 -19.39 17.52
C GLU A 197 -5.12 -18.59 16.64
N VAL A 198 -4.98 -18.99 15.37
CA VAL A 198 -4.14 -18.31 14.38
C VAL A 198 -4.70 -16.93 14.05
N ALA A 199 -6.02 -16.82 13.91
CA ALA A 199 -6.69 -15.53 13.71
C ALA A 199 -6.40 -14.55 14.86
N LEU A 200 -6.46 -15.01 16.10
CA LEU A 200 -6.16 -14.19 17.28
C LEU A 200 -4.69 -13.76 17.33
N GLU A 201 -3.75 -14.59 16.86
CA GLU A 201 -2.34 -14.19 16.73
C GLU A 201 -2.17 -13.02 15.76
N TYR A 202 -2.84 -13.05 14.60
CA TYR A 202 -2.84 -11.91 13.67
C TYR A 202 -3.47 -10.66 14.29
N TRP A 203 -4.58 -10.81 15.02
CA TRP A 203 -5.23 -9.69 15.71
C TRP A 203 -4.29 -9.01 16.70
N TRP A 204 -3.66 -9.79 17.59
CA TRP A 204 -2.73 -9.26 18.58
C TRP A 204 -1.51 -8.61 17.94
N MET A 205 -1.01 -9.16 16.84
CA MET A 205 0.06 -8.55 16.08
C MET A 205 -0.37 -7.19 15.52
N TRP A 206 -1.52 -7.10 14.86
CA TRP A 206 -2.00 -5.84 14.29
C TRP A 206 -2.25 -4.79 15.38
N VAL A 207 -2.86 -5.17 16.50
CA VAL A 207 -3.08 -4.26 17.64
C VAL A 207 -1.74 -3.78 18.22
N LYS A 208 -0.77 -4.68 18.39
CA LYS A 208 0.56 -4.34 18.91
C LYS A 208 1.27 -3.39 17.95
N ASP A 209 1.33 -3.71 16.67
CA ASP A 209 1.96 -2.86 15.65
C ASP A 209 1.27 -1.48 15.61
N TYR A 210 -0.06 -1.46 15.50
CA TYR A 210 -0.85 -0.23 15.52
C TYR A 210 -0.53 0.67 16.72
N SER A 211 -0.42 0.08 17.91
CA SER A 211 -0.15 0.81 19.15
C SER A 211 1.20 1.54 19.17
N THR A 212 2.14 1.14 18.30
CA THR A 212 3.47 1.75 18.20
C THR A 212 3.59 2.80 17.08
N ARG A 213 2.58 2.90 16.21
CA ARG A 213 2.58 3.80 15.05
C ARG A 213 2.25 5.23 15.46
N LYS A 214 2.73 6.18 14.65
CA LYS A 214 2.55 7.63 14.83
C LYS A 214 1.26 8.09 14.15
N ILE A 215 0.54 8.97 14.82
CA ILE A 215 -0.62 9.67 14.26
C ILE A 215 -0.45 11.18 14.39
N SER A 216 -0.76 11.92 13.33
CA SER A 216 -0.65 13.38 13.33
C SER A 216 -1.82 14.05 14.04
N VAL A 217 -3.02 13.47 13.94
CA VAL A 217 -4.26 13.97 14.55
C VAL A 217 -4.79 12.91 15.51
N GLY A 218 -4.73 13.17 16.82
CA GLY A 218 -5.09 12.16 17.83
C GLY A 218 -6.53 11.64 17.73
N LYS A 219 -7.47 12.44 17.21
CA LYS A 219 -8.87 12.03 16.99
C LYS A 219 -9.02 10.94 15.94
N ASP A 220 -8.04 10.81 15.04
CA ASP A 220 -8.07 9.85 13.94
C ASP A 220 -7.66 8.44 14.40
N TRP A 221 -7.27 8.27 15.67
CA TRP A 221 -6.73 7.00 16.18
C TRP A 221 -7.71 5.84 16.08
N VAL A 222 -8.98 6.05 16.38
CA VAL A 222 -9.98 4.97 16.23
C VAL A 222 -10.37 4.78 14.75
N PRO A 223 -10.70 5.85 13.99
CA PRO A 223 -10.99 5.75 12.55
C PRO A 223 -9.91 5.03 11.72
N ALA A 224 -8.62 5.25 12.03
CA ALA A 224 -7.51 4.66 11.30
C ALA A 224 -7.33 3.14 11.50
N PHE A 225 -8.01 2.55 12.49
CA PHE A 225 -8.02 1.11 12.74
C PHE A 225 -9.38 0.45 12.48
N ALA A 226 -10.45 1.24 12.37
CA ALA A 226 -11.82 0.76 12.29
C ALA A 226 -12.05 -0.24 11.15
N GLY A 227 -11.42 -0.04 9.99
CA GLY A 227 -11.52 -0.95 8.86
C GLY A 227 -10.87 -2.30 9.11
N VAL A 228 -9.77 -2.35 9.88
CA VAL A 228 -9.13 -3.60 10.29
C VAL A 228 -10.03 -4.36 11.26
N THR A 229 -10.63 -3.67 12.22
CA THR A 229 -11.60 -4.25 13.16
C THR A 229 -12.81 -4.86 12.43
N GLU A 230 -13.39 -4.13 11.48
CA GLU A 230 -14.52 -4.62 10.68
C GLU A 230 -14.13 -5.83 9.82
N TYR A 231 -12.96 -5.75 9.18
CA TYR A 231 -12.41 -6.86 8.39
C TYR A 231 -12.24 -8.12 9.24
N PHE A 232 -11.56 -8.00 10.39
CA PHE A 232 -11.33 -9.12 11.28
C PHE A 232 -12.63 -9.76 11.77
N SER A 233 -13.60 -8.92 12.16
CA SER A 233 -14.92 -9.38 12.59
C SER A 233 -15.66 -10.14 11.49
N ARG A 234 -15.57 -9.67 10.24
CA ARG A 234 -16.18 -10.33 9.09
C ARG A 234 -15.54 -11.68 8.78
N GLU A 235 -14.21 -11.78 8.83
CA GLU A 235 -13.50 -13.02 8.48
C GLU A 235 -13.61 -14.10 9.58
N THR A 236 -13.74 -13.71 10.86
CA THR A 236 -13.73 -14.64 11.99
C THR A 236 -15.09 -14.85 12.66
N GLY A 237 -16.05 -13.94 12.47
CA GLY A 237 -17.30 -13.87 13.22
C GLY A 237 -17.15 -13.36 14.66
N LEU A 238 -15.93 -13.00 15.10
CA LEU A 238 -15.69 -12.45 16.43
C LEU A 238 -16.08 -10.97 16.47
N THR A 239 -16.58 -10.50 17.61
CA THR A 239 -16.93 -9.08 17.82
C THR A 239 -15.90 -8.43 18.73
N SER A 240 -15.31 -7.31 18.30
CA SER A 240 -14.47 -6.47 19.17
C SER A 240 -15.35 -5.72 20.18
N ILE A 241 -14.96 -5.75 21.46
CA ILE A 241 -15.75 -5.17 22.56
C ILE A 241 -15.40 -3.68 22.80
N TYR A 242 -14.26 -3.18 22.29
CA TYR A 242 -13.80 -1.80 22.54
C TYR A 242 -13.18 -1.09 21.32
N GLY A 243 -13.42 -1.57 20.10
CA GLY A 243 -12.81 -1.01 18.89
C GLY A 243 -11.35 -1.40 18.68
N MET A 244 -10.75 -2.10 19.66
CA MET A 244 -9.54 -2.93 19.61
C MET A 244 -9.74 -4.13 20.56
#